data_AF-A0A6P1B797-F1
#
_entry.id   AF-A0A6P1B797-F1
#
_cell.length_a   1.000
_cell.length_b   1.000
_cell.length_c   1.000
_cell.angle_alpha   90.00
_cell.angle_beta   90.00
_cell.angle_gamma   90.00
#
_symmetry.space_group_name_H-M   'P 1'
#
loop_
_entity.id
_entity.type
_entity.pdbx_description
1 polymer ?
#
loop_
_entity_poly.entity_id
_entity_poly.type
_entity_poly.pdbx_seq_one_letter_code
_entity_poly.pdbx_strand_id
1 'polypeptide(L)'
;MNKQQFLIDAGLEVQTLELWVEQRWLIPDETAHEISFSDTDVARAHLIRDLKGDFGVNDEGIDVILHLVDQLHGLRRAFEQLHKDIASPPR
;
A
#
# COMPACT_ATOMS: atom_id res chain seq x y z
N MET A 1 0.80 9.00 9.18
CA MET A 1 2.04 8.91 9.99
C MET A 1 3.21 9.52 9.22
N ASN A 2 4.21 10.07 9.90
CA ASN A 2 5.39 10.65 9.25
C ASN A 2 6.39 9.55 8.81
N LYS A 3 7.41 9.92 8.01
CA LYS A 3 8.44 8.97 7.50
C LYS A 3 9.14 8.20 8.63
N GLN A 4 9.47 8.85 9.74
CA GLN A 4 10.21 8.20 10.83
C GLN A 4 9.37 7.14 11.55
N GLN A 5 8.10 7.44 11.83
CA GLN A 5 7.18 6.51 12.46
C GLN A 5 6.91 5.31 11.54
N PHE A 6 6.73 5.56 10.24
CA PHE A 6 6.56 4.50 9.24
C PHE A 6 7.73 3.51 9.21
N LEU A 7 8.98 4.01 9.25
CA LEU A 7 10.16 3.13 9.25
C LEU A 7 10.20 2.21 10.47
N ILE A 8 9.78 2.71 11.63
CA ILE A 8 9.70 1.93 12.87
C ILE A 8 8.60 0.87 12.75
N ASP A 9 7.40 1.26 12.33
CA ASP A 9 6.24 0.37 12.28
C ASP A 9 6.38 -0.71 11.19
N ALA A 10 6.91 -0.33 10.02
CA ALA A 10 7.17 -1.26 8.93
C ALA A 10 8.43 -2.12 9.15
N GLY A 11 9.33 -1.71 10.05
CA GLY A 11 10.63 -2.33 10.27
C GLY A 11 11.53 -2.22 9.02
N LEU A 12 11.55 -1.04 8.39
CA LEU A 12 12.29 -0.78 7.16
C LEU A 12 13.46 0.18 7.37
N GLU A 13 14.50 0.00 6.57
CA GLU A 13 15.58 0.98 6.45
C GLU A 13 15.20 2.10 5.47
N VAL A 14 15.80 3.28 5.65
CA VAL A 14 15.57 4.46 4.80
C VAL A 14 15.84 4.16 3.32
N GLN A 15 16.93 3.44 3.04
CA GLN A 15 17.34 3.08 1.68
C GLN A 15 16.32 2.16 1.00
N THR A 16 15.78 1.17 1.74
CA THR A 16 14.76 0.25 1.24
C THR A 16 13.46 0.99 0.96
N LEU A 17 13.05 1.91 1.85
CA LEU A 17 11.88 2.75 1.62
C LEU A 17 12.05 3.59 0.35
N GLU A 18 13.18 4.26 0.17
CA GLU A 18 13.43 5.09 -1.01
C GLU A 18 13.40 4.28 -2.31
N LEU A 19 14.00 3.08 -2.31
CA LEU A 19 13.90 2.15 -3.43
C LEU A 19 12.43 1.78 -3.71
N TRP A 20 11.65 1.45 -2.69
CA TRP A 20 10.25 1.02 -2.87
C TRP A 20 9.36 2.16 -3.34
N VAL A 21 9.64 3.40 -2.94
CA VAL A 21 8.96 4.59 -3.47
C VAL A 21 9.36 4.83 -4.93
N GLU A 22 10.63 4.69 -5.28
CA GLU A 22 11.12 4.84 -6.66
C GLU A 22 10.52 3.78 -7.60
N GLN A 23 10.43 2.53 -7.15
CA GLN A 23 9.75 1.43 -7.86
C GLN A 23 8.22 1.56 -7.85
N ARG A 24 7.67 2.58 -7.19
CA ARG A 24 6.22 2.80 -7.01
C ARG A 24 5.49 1.67 -6.29
N TRP A 25 6.21 0.86 -5.52
CA TRP A 25 5.63 -0.16 -4.65
C TRP A 25 4.97 0.47 -3.42
N LEU A 26 5.50 1.60 -2.96
CA LEU A 26 4.89 2.44 -1.95
C LEU A 26 4.61 3.81 -2.55
N ILE A 27 3.36 4.27 -2.44
CA ILE A 27 2.94 5.57 -2.95
C ILE A 27 2.45 6.35 -1.73
N PRO A 28 3.33 7.09 -1.04
CA PRO A 28 2.90 7.91 0.08
C PRO A 28 2.04 9.08 -0.38
N ASP A 29 1.21 9.59 0.51
CA ASP A 29 0.48 10.83 0.29
C ASP A 29 1.45 12.00 0.47
N GLU A 30 1.85 12.60 -0.66
CA GLU A 30 2.63 13.83 -0.70
C GLU A 30 1.70 15.02 -0.49
N THR A 31 1.59 15.49 0.76
CA THR A 31 0.97 16.79 1.02
C THR A 31 2.00 17.90 0.84
N ALA A 32 1.53 19.14 0.59
CA ALA A 32 2.36 20.28 0.20
C ALA A 32 3.56 20.61 1.12
N HIS A 33 3.64 20.04 2.33
CA HIS A 33 4.74 20.25 3.27
C HIS A 33 5.33 18.96 3.85
N GLU A 34 4.68 17.79 3.70
CA GLU A 34 5.17 16.55 4.33
C GLU A 34 4.66 15.29 3.61
N ILE A 35 5.54 14.30 3.53
CA ILE A 35 5.23 12.94 3.07
C ILE A 35 4.55 12.21 4.22
N SER A 36 3.32 11.75 3.99
CA SER A 36 2.54 11.01 4.97
C SER A 36 2.25 9.59 4.50
N PHE A 37 2.32 8.65 5.43
CA PHE A 37 2.01 7.24 5.22
C PHE A 37 0.76 6.85 6.01
N SER A 38 0.06 5.81 5.57
CA SER A 38 -1.12 5.25 6.21
C SER A 38 -0.84 3.85 6.77
N ASP A 39 -1.72 3.34 7.62
CA ASP A 39 -1.64 1.95 8.10
C ASP A 39 -1.72 0.93 6.95
N THR A 40 -2.36 1.31 5.84
CA THR A 40 -2.40 0.49 4.62
C THR A 40 -1.01 0.39 3.98
N ASP A 41 -0.21 1.45 4.05
CA ASP A 41 1.17 1.44 3.53
C ASP A 41 2.08 0.57 4.39
N VAL A 42 1.87 0.54 5.71
CA VAL A 42 2.61 -0.36 6.62
C VAL A 42 2.26 -1.82 6.30
N ALA A 43 0.98 -2.14 6.12
CA ALA A 43 0.55 -3.46 5.71
C ALA A 43 1.14 -3.86 4.33
N ARG A 44 1.16 -2.93 3.38
CA ARG A 44 1.79 -3.15 2.06
C ARG A 44 3.29 -3.39 2.19
N ALA A 45 3.98 -2.64 3.05
CA ALA A 45 5.40 -2.83 3.29
C ALA A 45 5.73 -4.22 3.87
N HIS A 46 4.92 -4.70 4.82
CA HIS A 46 5.06 -6.06 5.33
C HIS A 46 4.83 -7.10 4.24
N LEU A 47 3.80 -6.94 3.41
CA LEU A 47 3.55 -7.84 2.27
C LEU A 47 4.75 -7.92 1.33
N ILE A 48 5.34 -6.78 0.95
CA ILE A 48 6.51 -6.74 0.07
C ILE A 48 7.69 -7.49 0.71
N ARG A 49 7.92 -7.28 2.01
CA ARG A 49 8.99 -7.97 2.75
C ARG A 49 8.78 -9.49 2.75
N ASP A 50 7.56 -9.94 3.03
CA ASP A 50 7.23 -11.36 3.08
C ASP A 50 7.38 -11.98 1.67
N LEU A 51 6.94 -11.29 0.62
CA LEU A 51 7.11 -11.72 -0.78
C LEU A 51 8.58 -11.86 -1.17
N LYS A 52 9.42 -10.87 -0.80
CA LYS A 52 10.84 -10.85 -1.17
C LYS A 52 11.70 -11.80 -0.30
N GLY A 53 11.37 -11.92 0.98
CA GLY A 53 12.10 -12.73 1.95
C GLY A 53 11.62 -14.18 1.99
N ASP A 54 10.37 -14.40 2.40
CA ASP A 54 9.84 -15.73 2.68
C ASP A 54 9.45 -16.49 1.40
N PHE A 55 8.93 -15.78 0.40
CA PHE A 55 8.48 -16.39 -0.86
C PHE A 55 9.51 -16.31 -1.99
N GLY A 56 10.60 -15.55 -1.81
CA GLY A 56 11.67 -15.43 -2.80
C GLY A 56 11.23 -14.85 -4.15
N VAL A 57 10.17 -14.04 -4.16
CA VAL A 57 9.64 -13.40 -5.37
C VAL A 57 10.63 -12.35 -5.84
N ASN A 58 10.88 -12.31 -7.15
CA ASN A 58 11.73 -11.29 -7.77
C ASN A 58 10.97 -9.95 -7.86
N ASP A 59 11.71 -8.88 -8.16
CA ASP A 59 11.14 -7.52 -8.20
C ASP A 59 10.01 -7.40 -9.23
N GLU A 60 10.16 -8.02 -10.41
CA GLU A 60 9.11 -8.06 -11.45
C GLU A 60 7.84 -8.80 -10.99
N GLY A 61 8.01 -9.88 -10.20
CA GLY A 61 6.88 -10.62 -9.64
C GLY A 61 6.16 -9.82 -8.56
N ILE A 62 6.91 -9.05 -7.75
CA ILE A 62 6.34 -8.15 -6.75
C ILE A 62 5.46 -7.09 -7.43
N ASP A 63 5.92 -6.48 -8.53
CA ASP A 63 5.11 -5.52 -9.30
C ASP A 63 3.75 -6.10 -9.71
N VAL A 64 3.76 -7.31 -10.27
CA VAL A 64 2.53 -7.98 -10.72
C VAL A 64 1.61 -8.28 -9.54
N ILE A 65 2.14 -8.80 -8.43
CA ILE A 65 1.35 -9.14 -7.25
C ILE A 65 0.73 -7.89 -6.63
N LEU A 66 1.50 -6.81 -6.47
CA LEU A 66 1.01 -5.54 -5.93
C LEU A 66 -0.10 -4.97 -6.83
N HIS A 67 0.09 -5.01 -8.15
CA HIS A 67 -0.94 -4.57 -9.08
C HIS A 67 -2.25 -5.36 -8.93
N LEU A 68 -2.18 -6.69 -8.78
CA LEU A 68 -3.36 -7.53 -8.58
C LEU A 68 -4.04 -7.26 -7.24
N VAL A 69 -3.26 -7.04 -6.18
CA VAL A 69 -3.76 -6.66 -4.85
C VAL A 69 -4.49 -5.31 -4.93
N ASP A 70 -3.94 -4.33 -5.64
CA ASP A 70 -4.56 -3.03 -5.83
C ASP A 70 -5.88 -3.13 -6.62
N GLN A 71 -5.91 -3.96 -7.67
CA GLN A 71 -7.14 -4.25 -8.42
C GLN A 71 -8.23 -4.87 -7.53
N LEU A 72 -7.86 -5.85 -6.69
CA LEU A 72 -8.79 -6.49 -5.75
C LEU A 72 -9.34 -5.49 -4.73
N HIS A 73 -8.50 -4.60 -4.19
CA HIS A 73 -8.94 -3.54 -3.29
C HIS A 73 -9.87 -2.55 -3.99
N GLY A 74 -9.57 -2.17 -5.23
CA GLY A 74 -10.44 -1.32 -6.05
C GLY A 74 -11.82 -1.94 -6.27
N LEU A 75 -11.86 -3.22 -6.62
CA LEU A 75 -13.10 -3.96 -6.81
C LEU A 75 -13.92 -4.05 -5.50
N ARG A 76 -13.26 -4.37 -4.38
CA ARG A 76 -13.93 -4.42 -3.07
C ARG A 76 -14.54 -3.08 -2.69
N ARG A 77 -13.82 -1.97 -2.88
CA ARG A 77 -14.35 -0.62 -2.62
C ARG A 77 -15.55 -0.29 -3.51
N ALA A 78 -15.50 -0.66 -4.79
CA ALA A 78 -16.62 -0.46 -5.71
C ALA A 78 -17.87 -1.22 -5.25
N PHE A 79 -17.72 -2.48 -4.82
CA PHE A 79 -18.83 -3.25 -4.26
C PHE A 79 -19.38 -2.66 -2.95
N GLU A 80 -18.50 -2.23 -2.04
CA GLU A 80 -18.91 -1.56 -0.80
C GLU A 80 -19.68 -0.25 -1.07
N GLN A 81 -19.29 0.50 -2.10
CA GLN A 81 -20.00 1.71 -2.51
C GLN A 81 -21.39 1.38 -3.09
N LEU A 82 -21.47 0.42 -4.01
CA LEU A 82 -22.75 -0.03 -4.57
C LEU A 82 -23.71 -0.49 -3.48
N HIS A 83 -23.21 -1.23 -2.48
CA HIS A 83 -24.02 -1.67 -1.35
C HIS A 83 -24.54 -0.49 -0.51
N LYS A 84 -23.72 0.53 -0.26
CA LYS A 84 -24.14 1.76 0.44
C LYS A 84 -25.21 2.54 -0.33
N ASP A 85 -25.08 2.61 -1.65
CA ASP A 85 -26.03 3.31 -2.51
C ASP A 85 -27.40 2.60 -2.51
N ILE A 86 -27.40 1.27 -2.56
CA ILE A 86 -28.62 0.44 -2.47
C ILE A 86 -29.26 0.53 -1.07
N ALA A 87 -28.45 0.60 -0.01
CA ALA A 87 -28.93 0.65 1.38
C ALA A 87 -29.38 2.05 1.83
N SER A 88 -29.12 3.09 1.04
CA SER A 88 -29.56 4.46 1.35
C SER A 88 -31.01 4.66 0.87
N PRO A 89 -31.95 5.03 1.75
CA PRO A 89 -33.33 5.27 1.33
C PRO A 89 -33.40 6.45 0.35
N PRO A 90 -34.33 6.44 -0.63
CA PRO A 90 -34.52 7.56 -1.54
C PRO A 90 -34.84 8.82 -0.75
N ARG A 91 -34.12 9.91 -1.07
CA ARG A 91 -34.26 11.22 -0.44
C ARG A 91 -35.37 12.04 -1.08
#